data_AF-A0A7V2TWM9-F1
#
_entry.id   AF-A0A7V2TWM9-F1
#
_cell.length_a   1.000
_cell.length_b   1.000
_cell.length_c   1.000
_cell.angle_alpha   90.00
_cell.angle_beta   90.00
_cell.angle_gamma   90.00
#
_symmetry.space_group_name_H-M   'P 1'
#
loop_
_entity.id
_entity.type
_entity.pdbx_description
1 polymer ?
#
loop_
_entity_poly.entity_id
_entity_poly.type
_entity_poly.pdbx_seq_one_letter_code
_entity_poly.pdbx_strand_id
1 'polypeptide(L)'
;MKSQADQLLEGAIDLHCHGYPEITFDVKMRVEDLEAARLAAQAGMKGFVLKSHLWPTVGRVYQMKDRIQGVEVWPSLAINTSSGGFHPWIVESALRQGVKVVWMPTWSARNDIQRGGFSRLMKGWLKTIEPMTPEDGLTILDGAGKVEPRVLDVLALAKEYDVAVFTGHLSPEECLALGRACRAMGLKKLIFCHPDSRAVGAQME
;
A
#
# COMPACT_ATOMS: atom_id res chain seq x y z
N MET A 1 7.07 11.77 32.64
CA MET A 1 6.64 10.36 32.63
C MET A 1 6.12 10.05 31.24
N LYS A 2 6.42 8.87 30.69
CA LYS A 2 5.81 8.41 29.44
C LYS A 2 4.31 8.23 29.64
N SER A 3 3.51 8.68 28.68
CA SER A 3 2.07 8.42 28.64
C SER A 3 1.78 6.95 28.28
N GLN A 4 0.53 6.52 28.46
CA GLN A 4 0.11 5.20 27.98
C GLN A 4 0.29 5.06 26.46
N ALA A 5 0.08 6.14 25.70
CA ALA A 5 0.30 6.15 24.25
C ALA A 5 1.78 5.93 23.91
N ASP A 6 2.70 6.57 24.63
CA ASP A 6 4.14 6.40 24.42
C ASP A 6 4.58 4.95 24.70
N GLN A 7 4.00 4.30 25.70
CA GLN A 7 4.29 2.90 26.03
C GLN A 7 3.81 1.93 24.94
N LEU A 8 2.69 2.22 24.28
CA LEU A 8 2.17 1.40 23.18
C LEU A 8 3.05 1.45 21.92
N LEU A 9 3.85 2.51 21.76
CA LEU A 9 4.76 2.65 20.63
C LEU A 9 6.06 1.86 20.81
N GLU A 10 6.43 1.50 22.03
CA GLU A 10 7.64 0.73 22.30
C GLU A 10 7.58 -0.64 21.61
N GLY A 11 8.50 -0.90 20.68
CA GLY A 11 8.55 -2.13 19.89
C GLY A 11 7.46 -2.25 18.82
N ALA A 12 6.58 -1.25 18.66
CA ALA A 12 5.50 -1.27 17.68
C ALA A 12 6.03 -1.16 16.24
N ILE A 13 5.21 -1.66 15.30
CA ILE A 13 5.43 -1.50 13.86
C ILE A 13 4.24 -0.76 13.27
N ASP A 14 4.48 0.39 12.63
CA ASP A 14 3.46 1.05 11.81
C ASP A 14 3.49 0.48 10.39
N LEU A 15 2.41 -0.21 10.01
CA LEU A 15 2.33 -0.89 8.72
C LEU A 15 1.90 0.02 7.56
N HIS A 16 1.55 1.29 7.84
CA HIS A 16 1.07 2.24 6.85
C HIS A 16 1.54 3.65 7.19
N CYS A 17 2.80 3.94 6.90
CA CYS A 17 3.35 5.29 7.03
C CYS A 17 3.54 5.95 5.66
N HIS A 18 3.10 7.20 5.53
CA HIS A 18 3.34 8.05 4.36
C HIS A 18 4.32 9.17 4.74
N GLY A 19 5.42 9.27 4.01
CA GLY A 19 6.44 10.33 4.18
C GLY A 19 6.65 11.12 2.89
N TYR A 20 7.35 12.25 3.00
CA TYR A 20 7.65 13.12 1.87
C TYR A 20 8.99 12.76 1.20
N PRO A 21 9.08 12.78 -0.15
CA PRO A 21 8.04 13.15 -1.12
C PRO A 21 7.09 11.99 -1.46
N GLU A 22 5.83 12.30 -1.81
CA GLU A 22 4.85 11.27 -2.19
C GLU A 22 4.24 11.48 -3.58
N ILE A 23 3.41 12.52 -3.75
CA ILE A 23 2.68 12.78 -5.01
C ILE A 23 3.45 13.78 -5.87
N THR A 24 3.65 15.00 -5.36
CA THR A 24 4.50 16.05 -5.92
C THR A 24 5.24 16.75 -4.78
N PHE A 25 6.20 17.63 -5.10
CA PHE A 25 6.88 18.44 -4.09
C PHE A 25 6.00 19.54 -3.46
N ASP A 26 4.89 19.89 -4.12
CA ASP A 26 3.92 20.86 -3.62
C ASP A 26 2.95 20.23 -2.62
N VAL A 27 2.72 18.91 -2.71
CA VAL A 27 1.89 18.15 -1.77
C VAL A 27 2.76 17.70 -0.60
N LYS A 28 2.87 18.56 0.41
CA LYS A 28 3.66 18.27 1.63
C LYS A 28 3.03 17.17 2.47
N MET A 29 3.87 16.31 3.05
CA MET A 29 3.47 15.39 4.13
C MET A 29 3.81 16.01 5.48
N ARG A 30 3.33 15.39 6.55
CA ARG A 30 3.60 15.85 7.93
C ARG A 30 5.09 15.95 8.23
N VAL A 31 5.88 15.02 7.70
CA VAL A 31 7.34 14.95 7.87
C VAL A 31 8.02 14.35 6.63
N GLU A 32 9.31 14.61 6.48
CA GLU A 32 10.17 13.90 5.53
C GLU A 32 10.51 12.49 6.03
N ASP A 33 10.91 11.59 5.14
CA ASP A 33 11.15 10.17 5.46
C ASP A 33 12.16 9.96 6.60
N LEU A 34 13.26 10.69 6.58
CA LEU A 34 14.29 10.60 7.61
C LEU A 34 13.85 11.17 8.95
N GLU A 35 13.01 12.19 8.92
CA GLU A 35 12.41 12.74 10.12
C GLU A 35 11.39 11.76 10.71
N ALA A 36 10.60 11.07 9.87
CA ALA A 36 9.74 9.97 10.32
C ALA A 36 10.55 8.85 11.00
N ALA A 37 11.68 8.46 10.41
CA ALA A 37 12.61 7.49 11.02
C ALA A 37 13.15 7.96 12.37
N ARG A 38 13.60 9.22 12.45
CA ARG A 38 14.10 9.80 13.70
C ARG A 38 13.03 9.81 14.79
N LEU A 39 11.80 10.22 14.45
CA LEU A 39 10.68 10.27 15.40
C LEU A 39 10.27 8.87 15.86
N ALA A 40 10.20 7.90 14.95
CA ALA A 40 9.88 6.51 15.28
C ALA A 40 10.94 5.89 16.22
N ALA A 41 12.23 6.11 15.95
CA ALA A 41 13.32 5.68 16.83
C ALA A 41 13.22 6.32 18.22
N GLN A 42 12.92 7.63 18.30
CA GLN A 42 12.75 8.33 19.58
C GLN A 42 11.54 7.86 20.37
N ALA A 43 10.48 7.43 19.68
CA ALA A 43 9.31 6.81 20.31
C ALA A 43 9.58 5.36 20.76
N GLY A 44 10.75 4.79 20.45
CA GLY A 44 11.09 3.40 20.77
C GLY A 44 10.40 2.38 19.87
N MET A 45 9.88 2.79 18.71
CA MET A 45 9.25 1.90 17.76
C MET A 45 10.27 0.95 17.13
N LYS A 46 9.81 -0.25 16.76
CA LYS A 46 10.63 -1.21 16.02
C LYS A 46 10.81 -0.80 14.57
N GLY A 47 9.78 -0.23 13.95
CA GLY A 47 9.87 0.17 12.55
C GLY A 47 8.57 0.63 11.93
N PHE A 48 8.64 0.93 10.63
CA PHE A 48 7.45 1.19 9.84
C PHE A 48 7.61 0.81 8.37
N VAL A 49 6.49 0.63 7.69
CA VAL A 49 6.42 0.42 6.25
C VAL A 49 6.21 1.77 5.57
N LEU A 50 7.17 2.17 4.74
CA LEU A 50 7.07 3.39 3.95
C LEU A 50 6.25 3.12 2.69
N LYS A 51 5.10 3.80 2.59
CA LYS A 51 4.17 3.71 1.46
C LYS A 51 4.22 4.98 0.61
N SER A 52 3.90 4.81 -0.67
CA SER A 52 3.51 5.89 -1.57
C SER A 52 2.40 5.39 -2.48
N HIS A 53 1.47 6.29 -2.82
CA HIS A 53 0.44 6.02 -3.82
C HIS A 53 0.98 5.98 -5.27
N LEU A 54 2.13 6.60 -5.57
CA LEU A 54 2.64 6.73 -6.94
C LEU A 54 3.78 5.77 -7.26
N TRP A 55 4.90 5.91 -6.55
CA TRP A 55 6.16 5.26 -6.89
C TRP A 55 6.55 4.24 -5.82
N PRO A 56 7.12 3.09 -6.19
CA PRO A 56 7.66 2.15 -5.21
C PRO A 56 8.69 2.82 -4.31
N THR A 57 8.68 2.53 -3.01
CA THR A 57 9.55 3.23 -2.05
C THR A 57 10.93 2.59 -1.91
N VAL A 58 11.25 1.57 -2.73
CA VAL A 58 12.53 0.85 -2.73
C VAL A 58 13.74 1.78 -2.87
N GLY A 59 13.70 2.73 -3.82
CA GLY A 59 14.79 3.67 -4.03
C GLY A 59 14.94 4.64 -2.87
N ARG A 60 13.84 5.16 -2.32
CA ARG A 60 13.84 6.06 -1.17
C ARG A 60 14.48 5.39 0.05
N VAL A 61 14.00 4.19 0.39
CA VAL A 61 14.54 3.41 1.51
C VAL A 61 16.02 3.08 1.29
N TYR A 62 16.39 2.62 0.08
CA TYR A 62 17.79 2.28 -0.22
C TYR A 62 18.74 3.46 -0.04
N GLN A 63 18.36 4.66 -0.48
CA GLN A 63 19.19 5.87 -0.39
C GLN A 63 19.33 6.42 1.03
N MET A 64 18.36 6.13 1.91
CA MET A 64 18.39 6.62 3.29
C MET A 64 18.91 5.61 4.32
N LYS A 65 19.13 4.35 3.92
CA LYS A 65 19.47 3.24 4.84
C LYS A 65 20.65 3.55 5.78
N ASP A 66 21.71 4.20 5.29
CA ASP A 66 22.92 4.50 6.07
C ASP A 66 22.72 5.66 7.05
N ARG A 67 21.59 6.36 6.95
CA ARG A 67 21.20 7.50 7.81
C ARG A 67 20.10 7.12 8.80
N ILE A 68 19.52 5.91 8.68
CA ILE A 68 18.52 5.39 9.62
C ILE A 68 19.24 4.72 10.79
N GLN A 69 18.86 5.07 12.01
CA GLN A 69 19.44 4.50 13.23
C GLN A 69 18.34 4.18 14.24
N GLY A 70 18.42 3.02 14.89
CA GLY A 70 17.53 2.63 15.99
C GLY A 70 16.09 2.29 15.57
N VAL A 71 15.82 2.15 14.28
CA VAL A 71 14.49 1.80 13.74
C VAL A 71 14.65 1.11 12.39
N GLU A 72 13.72 0.22 12.04
CA GLU A 72 13.64 -0.38 10.72
C GLU A 72 12.67 0.39 9.80
N VAL A 73 13.03 0.56 8.54
CA VAL A 73 12.12 1.12 7.53
C VAL A 73 12.02 0.17 6.35
N TRP A 74 10.82 -0.35 6.10
CA TRP A 74 10.58 -1.31 5.03
C TRP A 74 9.92 -0.66 3.82
N PRO A 75 10.40 -0.92 2.59
CA PRO A 75 9.77 -0.40 1.39
C PRO A 75 8.51 -1.19 1.04
N SER A 76 7.64 -0.54 0.27
CA SER A 76 6.41 -1.11 -0.25
C SER A 76 6.15 -0.73 -1.70
N LEU A 77 5.26 -1.50 -2.33
CA LEU A 77 4.74 -1.28 -3.68
C LEU A 77 3.23 -1.18 -3.60
N ALA A 78 2.63 -0.09 -4.07
CA ALA A 78 1.21 -0.06 -4.40
C ALA A 78 1.02 -0.36 -5.88
N ILE A 79 0.22 -1.38 -6.20
CA ILE A 79 -0.07 -1.83 -7.56
C ILE A 79 -1.13 -0.90 -8.16
N ASN A 80 -0.72 0.28 -8.60
CA ASN A 80 -1.55 1.21 -9.33
C ASN A 80 -1.18 1.19 -10.82
N THR A 81 -1.96 1.89 -11.64
CA THR A 81 -1.58 2.12 -13.05
C THR A 81 -0.23 2.81 -13.20
N SER A 82 0.18 3.69 -12.26
CA SER A 82 1.51 4.32 -12.24
C SER A 82 2.67 3.33 -12.03
N SER A 83 2.41 2.18 -11.44
CA SER A 83 3.37 1.10 -11.23
C SER A 83 3.08 -0.10 -12.12
N GLY A 84 2.27 0.06 -13.17
CA GLY A 84 2.00 -0.96 -14.19
C GLY A 84 1.01 -2.06 -13.81
N GLY A 85 0.22 -1.87 -12.75
CA GLY A 85 -0.90 -2.76 -12.42
C GLY A 85 -0.45 -4.21 -12.13
N PHE A 86 -1.33 -5.18 -12.38
CA PHE A 86 -1.12 -6.57 -11.96
C PHE A 86 -0.06 -7.34 -12.75
N HIS A 87 0.83 -6.68 -13.48
CA HIS A 87 1.91 -7.37 -14.22
C HIS A 87 2.90 -8.03 -13.25
N PRO A 88 3.03 -9.38 -13.25
CA PRO A 88 3.82 -10.08 -12.21
C PRO A 88 5.29 -9.69 -12.16
N TRP A 89 5.90 -9.40 -13.32
CA TRP A 89 7.32 -9.02 -13.40
C TRP A 89 7.63 -7.73 -12.62
N ILE A 90 6.66 -6.81 -12.49
CA ILE A 90 6.84 -5.56 -11.74
C ILE A 90 6.89 -5.87 -10.25
N VAL A 91 5.98 -6.73 -9.79
CA VAL A 91 5.95 -7.20 -8.40
C VAL A 91 7.22 -7.98 -8.10
N GLU A 92 7.64 -8.92 -8.96
CA GLU A 92 8.88 -9.67 -8.79
C GLU A 92 10.10 -8.74 -8.69
N SER A 93 10.20 -7.75 -9.57
CA SER A 93 11.28 -6.75 -9.54
C SER A 93 11.30 -5.98 -8.21
N ALA A 94 10.14 -5.57 -7.69
CA ALA A 94 10.05 -4.87 -6.42
C ALA A 94 10.38 -5.78 -5.23
N LEU A 95 9.96 -7.05 -5.27
CA LEU A 95 10.27 -8.07 -4.25
C LEU A 95 11.77 -8.35 -4.19
N ARG A 96 12.43 -8.50 -5.35
CA ARG A 96 13.89 -8.63 -5.45
C ARG A 96 14.66 -7.41 -4.94
N GLN A 97 14.00 -6.25 -4.89
CA GLN A 97 14.53 -5.00 -4.30
C GLN A 97 14.14 -4.82 -2.82
N GLY A 98 13.55 -5.83 -2.18
CA GLY A 98 13.36 -5.87 -0.73
C GLY A 98 12.03 -5.31 -0.24
N VAL A 99 11.02 -5.10 -1.11
CA VAL A 99 9.65 -4.78 -0.67
C VAL A 99 9.17 -5.80 0.36
N LYS A 100 8.55 -5.31 1.44
CA LYS A 100 7.90 -6.16 2.46
C LYS A 100 6.39 -6.11 2.46
N VAL A 101 5.80 -5.15 1.72
CA VAL A 101 4.36 -5.00 1.57
C VAL A 101 3.99 -4.68 0.13
N VAL A 102 3.07 -5.49 -0.41
CA VAL A 102 2.43 -5.26 -1.71
C VAL A 102 0.98 -4.83 -1.45
N TRP A 103 0.63 -3.63 -1.88
CA TRP A 103 -0.74 -3.14 -1.82
C TRP A 103 -1.43 -3.41 -3.15
N MET A 104 -2.64 -3.95 -3.08
CA MET A 104 -3.59 -3.91 -4.17
C MET A 104 -3.91 -2.44 -4.53
N PRO A 105 -4.56 -2.17 -5.69
CA PRO A 105 -4.76 -0.82 -6.18
C PRO A 105 -5.40 0.12 -5.15
N THR A 106 -5.00 1.39 -5.22
CA THR A 106 -5.52 2.46 -4.36
C THR A 106 -6.28 3.47 -5.20
N TRP A 107 -5.65 4.57 -5.61
CA TRP A 107 -6.28 5.62 -6.42
C TRP A 107 -6.68 5.14 -7.82
N SER A 108 -6.07 4.07 -8.32
CA SER A 108 -6.44 3.47 -9.60
C SER A 108 -7.33 2.23 -9.45
N ALA A 109 -7.83 1.93 -8.25
CA ALA A 109 -8.83 0.88 -8.06
C ALA A 109 -10.17 1.31 -8.68
N ARG A 110 -10.85 0.40 -9.37
CA ARG A 110 -12.21 0.63 -9.90
C ARG A 110 -13.17 1.12 -8.82
N ASN A 111 -13.12 0.49 -7.65
CA ASN A 111 -13.96 0.87 -6.50
C ASN A 111 -13.65 2.28 -5.98
N ASP A 112 -12.37 2.67 -5.89
CA ASP A 112 -11.99 4.02 -5.47
C ASP A 112 -12.55 5.08 -6.44
N ILE A 113 -12.40 4.84 -7.75
CA ILE A 113 -12.90 5.74 -8.80
C ILE A 113 -14.43 5.86 -8.73
N GLN A 114 -15.14 4.72 -8.65
CA GLN A 114 -16.60 4.68 -8.54
C GLN A 114 -17.12 5.44 -7.32
N ARG A 115 -16.38 5.39 -6.21
CA ARG A 115 -16.76 6.03 -4.94
C ARG A 115 -16.23 7.45 -4.80
N GLY A 116 -15.46 7.94 -5.78
CA GLY A 116 -14.82 9.26 -5.74
C GLY A 116 -13.84 9.40 -4.58
N GLY A 117 -13.02 8.37 -4.35
CA GLY A 117 -12.03 8.28 -3.29
C GLY A 117 -10.77 9.11 -3.56
N PHE A 118 -9.59 8.51 -3.37
CA PHE A 118 -8.30 9.20 -3.55
C PHE A 118 -8.08 9.63 -5.00
N SER A 119 -8.58 8.87 -5.97
CA SER A 119 -8.61 9.21 -7.41
C SER A 119 -9.06 10.64 -7.68
N ARG A 120 -10.09 11.12 -6.97
CA ARG A 120 -10.63 12.48 -7.12
C ARG A 120 -9.63 13.57 -6.72
N LEU A 121 -8.77 13.29 -5.74
CA LEU A 121 -7.76 14.24 -5.26
C LEU A 121 -6.62 14.40 -6.28
N MET A 122 -6.33 13.35 -7.05
CA MET A 122 -5.21 13.33 -8.00
C MET A 122 -5.28 14.46 -9.02
N LYS A 123 -6.48 14.83 -9.50
CA LYS A 123 -6.65 15.92 -10.48
C LYS A 123 -6.23 17.29 -9.95
N GLY A 124 -6.37 17.51 -8.64
CA GLY A 124 -5.94 18.74 -7.98
C GLY A 124 -4.41 18.88 -7.92
N TRP A 125 -3.69 17.75 -7.91
CA TRP A 125 -2.23 17.72 -7.78
C TRP A 125 -1.51 17.49 -9.12
N LEU A 126 -2.14 16.76 -10.03
CA LEU A 126 -1.59 16.38 -11.33
C LEU A 126 -2.55 16.81 -12.44
N LYS A 127 -2.30 17.97 -13.06
CA LYS A 127 -3.20 18.55 -14.06
C LYS A 127 -3.40 17.68 -15.31
N THR A 128 -2.37 16.90 -15.65
CA THR A 128 -2.33 16.02 -16.83
C THR A 128 -3.00 14.67 -16.60
N ILE A 129 -3.42 14.33 -15.37
CA ILE A 129 -4.21 13.11 -15.17
C ILE A 129 -5.56 13.29 -15.86
N GLU A 130 -5.90 12.36 -16.76
CA GLU A 130 -7.19 12.38 -17.43
C GLU A 130 -8.31 12.04 -16.43
N PRO A 131 -9.54 12.55 -16.64
CA PRO A 131 -10.68 12.11 -15.86
C PRO A 131 -10.82 10.58 -15.98
N MET A 132 -10.77 9.88 -14.85
CA MET A 132 -10.94 8.44 -14.80
C MET A 132 -12.40 8.07 -14.59
N THR A 133 -12.84 7.05 -15.28
CA THR A 133 -14.11 6.35 -15.07
C THR A 133 -13.85 4.99 -14.42
N PRO A 134 -14.85 4.35 -13.77
CA PRO A 134 -14.67 3.01 -13.21
C PRO A 134 -14.15 1.99 -14.23
N GLU A 135 -14.45 2.17 -15.51
CA GLU A 135 -13.99 1.34 -16.62
C GLU A 135 -12.46 1.41 -16.83
N ASP A 136 -11.82 2.51 -16.43
CA ASP A 136 -10.36 2.69 -16.46
C ASP A 136 -9.67 2.07 -15.22
N GLY A 137 -10.46 1.68 -14.22
CA GLY A 137 -9.97 1.23 -12.93
C GLY A 137 -9.54 -0.23 -12.90
N LEU A 138 -8.49 -0.50 -12.12
CA LEU A 138 -8.05 -1.85 -11.82
C LEU A 138 -9.06 -2.53 -10.89
N THR A 139 -9.53 -3.70 -11.29
CA THR A 139 -10.29 -4.62 -10.44
C THR A 139 -9.58 -5.96 -10.37
N ILE A 140 -9.67 -6.64 -9.23
CA ILE A 140 -9.08 -7.99 -9.11
C ILE A 140 -9.98 -9.09 -9.66
N LEU A 141 -11.20 -8.75 -10.12
CA LEU A 141 -12.19 -9.72 -10.58
C LEU A 141 -12.26 -9.72 -12.11
N ASP A 142 -12.33 -10.91 -12.69
CA ASP A 142 -12.63 -11.11 -14.10
C ASP A 142 -14.12 -10.92 -14.40
N GLY A 143 -14.50 -11.02 -15.68
CA GLY A 143 -15.89 -10.89 -16.12
C GLY A 143 -16.85 -11.95 -15.56
N ALA A 144 -16.34 -13.01 -14.92
CA ALA A 144 -17.13 -14.04 -14.25
C ALA A 144 -17.14 -13.88 -12.71
N GLY A 145 -16.57 -12.79 -12.18
CA GLY A 145 -16.49 -12.52 -10.75
C GLY A 145 -15.44 -13.37 -10.01
N LYS A 146 -14.51 -14.02 -10.71
CA LYS A 146 -13.39 -14.75 -10.11
C LYS A 146 -12.16 -13.87 -10.05
N VAL A 147 -11.23 -14.19 -9.14
CA VAL A 147 -9.95 -13.48 -9.06
C VAL A 147 -9.17 -13.68 -10.37
N GLU A 148 -8.78 -12.59 -11.02
CA GLU A 148 -8.08 -12.61 -12.30
C GLU A 148 -6.74 -13.39 -12.19
N PRO A 149 -6.34 -14.19 -13.21
CA PRO A 149 -5.10 -14.96 -13.17
C PRO A 149 -3.85 -14.17 -12.78
N ARG A 150 -3.69 -12.94 -13.29
CA ARG A 150 -2.55 -12.08 -12.96
C ARG A 150 -2.48 -11.71 -11.48
N VAL A 151 -3.63 -11.56 -10.83
CA VAL A 151 -3.69 -11.31 -9.38
C VAL A 151 -3.26 -12.57 -8.63
N LEU A 152 -3.63 -13.77 -9.10
CA LEU A 152 -3.17 -15.03 -8.51
C LEU A 152 -1.65 -15.19 -8.62
N ASP A 153 -1.04 -14.79 -9.75
CA ASP A 153 0.42 -14.77 -9.92
C ASP A 153 1.09 -13.82 -8.92
N VAL A 154 0.52 -12.63 -8.72
CA VAL A 154 0.99 -11.66 -7.71
C VAL A 154 0.91 -12.25 -6.29
N LEU A 155 -0.17 -12.96 -5.96
CA LEU A 155 -0.31 -13.61 -4.65
C LEU A 155 0.67 -14.78 -4.49
N ALA A 156 0.92 -15.55 -5.55
CA ALA A 156 1.93 -16.61 -5.53
C ALA A 156 3.33 -16.05 -5.25
N LEU A 157 3.71 -14.96 -5.93
CA LEU A 157 4.95 -14.24 -5.66
C LEU A 157 5.00 -13.69 -4.23
N ALA A 158 3.92 -13.07 -3.76
CA ALA A 158 3.87 -12.55 -2.39
C ALA A 158 4.06 -13.64 -1.34
N LYS A 159 3.49 -14.84 -1.58
CA LYS A 159 3.68 -16.02 -0.74
C LYS A 159 5.12 -16.55 -0.82
N GLU A 160 5.68 -16.66 -2.01
CA GLU A 160 7.04 -17.15 -2.24
C GLU A 160 8.10 -16.29 -1.52
N TYR A 161 7.96 -14.97 -1.60
CA TYR A 161 8.88 -14.01 -0.98
C TYR A 161 8.51 -13.67 0.48
N ASP A 162 7.49 -14.32 1.03
CA ASP A 162 7.00 -14.16 2.41
C ASP A 162 6.70 -12.70 2.81
N VAL A 163 6.02 -11.96 1.93
CA VAL A 163 5.63 -10.55 2.15
C VAL A 163 4.15 -10.41 2.46
N ALA A 164 3.76 -9.27 3.02
CA ALA A 164 2.36 -8.97 3.28
C ALA A 164 1.64 -8.40 2.05
N VAL A 165 0.36 -8.75 1.90
CA VAL A 165 -0.54 -8.21 0.89
C VAL A 165 -1.61 -7.36 1.57
N PHE A 166 -1.82 -6.15 1.08
CA PHE A 166 -2.83 -5.23 1.61
C PHE A 166 -3.94 -5.02 0.58
N THR A 167 -5.19 -4.95 1.03
CA THR A 167 -6.35 -4.84 0.14
C THR A 167 -6.46 -3.51 -0.59
N GLY A 168 -5.67 -2.49 -0.24
CA GLY A 168 -5.75 -1.17 -0.88
C GLY A 168 -7.16 -0.60 -0.78
N HIS A 169 -7.70 -0.10 -1.89
CA HIS A 169 -9.03 0.49 -1.97
C HIS A 169 -10.02 -0.42 -2.75
N LEU A 170 -9.76 -1.73 -2.78
CA LEU A 170 -10.68 -2.71 -3.33
C LEU A 170 -12.05 -2.63 -2.64
N SER A 171 -13.12 -3.01 -3.36
CA SER A 171 -14.45 -3.11 -2.76
C SER A 171 -14.51 -4.19 -1.67
N PRO A 172 -15.52 -4.20 -0.78
CA PRO A 172 -15.69 -5.28 0.18
C PRO A 172 -15.81 -6.67 -0.47
N GLU A 173 -16.51 -6.75 -1.61
CA GLU A 173 -16.63 -7.98 -2.38
C GLU A 173 -15.27 -8.48 -2.89
N GLU A 174 -14.48 -7.57 -3.47
CA GLU A 174 -13.12 -7.83 -3.93
C GLU A 174 -12.23 -8.27 -2.75
N CYS A 175 -12.25 -7.53 -1.64
CA CYS A 175 -11.51 -7.87 -0.42
C CYS A 175 -11.80 -9.31 0.05
N LEU A 176 -13.07 -9.72 0.07
CA LEU A 176 -13.48 -11.06 0.46
C LEU A 176 -13.06 -12.12 -0.57
N ALA A 177 -13.15 -11.82 -1.87
CA ALA A 177 -12.66 -12.70 -2.93
C ALA A 177 -11.14 -12.93 -2.83
N LEU A 178 -10.38 -11.86 -2.59
CA LEU A 178 -8.94 -11.91 -2.34
C LEU A 178 -8.63 -12.76 -1.09
N GLY A 179 -9.38 -12.55 0.00
CA GLY A 179 -9.26 -13.34 1.22
C GLY A 179 -9.48 -14.84 0.99
N ARG A 180 -10.50 -15.21 0.21
CA ARG A 180 -10.75 -16.61 -0.18
C ARG A 180 -9.60 -17.18 -1.01
N ALA A 181 -9.07 -16.42 -1.97
CA ALA A 181 -7.94 -16.85 -2.80
C ALA A 181 -6.68 -17.05 -1.96
N CYS A 182 -6.31 -16.08 -1.10
CA CYS A 182 -5.20 -16.18 -0.16
C CYS A 182 -5.32 -17.41 0.75
N ARG A 183 -6.53 -17.65 1.31
CA ARG A 183 -6.81 -18.82 2.14
C ARG A 183 -6.61 -20.12 1.36
N ALA A 184 -7.14 -20.22 0.13
CA ALA A 184 -7.04 -21.42 -0.70
C ALA A 184 -5.59 -21.78 -1.04
N MET A 185 -4.73 -20.78 -1.27
CA MET A 185 -3.30 -21.00 -1.56
C MET A 185 -2.40 -21.00 -0.32
N GLY A 186 -2.94 -20.77 0.88
CA GLY A 186 -2.19 -20.74 2.13
C GLY A 186 -1.31 -19.50 2.33
N LEU A 187 -1.64 -18.37 1.69
CA LEU A 187 -1.02 -17.07 2.00
C LEU A 187 -1.64 -16.52 3.29
N LYS A 188 -0.82 -16.34 4.32
CA LYS A 188 -1.28 -15.94 5.67
C LYS A 188 -1.20 -14.44 5.96
N LYS A 189 -0.32 -13.71 5.26
CA LYS A 189 -0.04 -12.29 5.50
C LYS A 189 -0.94 -11.37 4.68
N LEU A 190 -2.25 -11.59 4.72
CA LEU A 190 -3.23 -10.69 4.13
C LEU A 190 -3.72 -9.69 5.19
N ILE A 191 -3.75 -8.40 4.85
CA ILE A 191 -4.24 -7.34 5.71
C ILE A 191 -5.37 -6.59 5.00
N PHE A 192 -6.55 -6.61 5.61
CA PHE A 192 -7.66 -5.74 5.22
C PHE A 192 -7.37 -4.34 5.74
N CYS A 193 -7.22 -3.38 4.84
CA CYS A 193 -6.89 -2.00 5.20
C CYS A 193 -8.04 -1.04 4.86
N HIS A 194 -7.98 0.15 5.45
CA HIS A 194 -8.95 1.22 5.23
C HIS A 194 -10.42 0.85 5.55
N PRO A 195 -10.71 0.12 6.64
CA PRO A 195 -12.06 -0.36 6.93
C PRO A 195 -13.09 0.78 7.02
N ASP A 196 -12.70 1.93 7.58
CA ASP A 196 -13.59 3.09 7.72
C ASP A 196 -13.47 4.11 6.57
N SER A 197 -12.70 3.78 5.52
CA SER A 197 -12.51 4.70 4.40
C SER A 197 -13.72 4.69 3.47
N ARG A 198 -14.16 5.89 3.10
CA ARG A 198 -15.16 6.06 2.02
C ARG A 198 -14.69 5.46 0.69
N ALA A 199 -13.38 5.34 0.47
CA ALA A 199 -12.83 4.73 -0.74
C ALA A 199 -13.08 3.22 -0.81
N VAL A 200 -13.11 2.52 0.33
CA VAL A 200 -13.44 1.08 0.40
C VAL A 200 -14.95 0.92 0.49
N GLY A 201 -15.59 1.64 1.43
CA GLY A 201 -17.03 1.53 1.67
C GLY A 201 -17.45 0.26 2.41
N ALA A 202 -16.59 -0.28 3.26
CA ALA A 202 -16.97 -1.37 4.15
C ALA A 202 -17.97 -0.87 5.20
N GLN A 203 -18.83 -1.78 5.66
CA GLN A 203 -19.76 -1.56 6.77
C GLN A 203 -19.25 -2.36 7.97
N MET A 204 -19.60 -1.91 9.18
CA MET A 204 -19.23 -2.60 10.42
C MET A 204 -20.08 -3.85 10.69
N GLU A 205 -21.15 -4.04 9.92
CA GLU A 205 -22.15 -5.11 10.04
C GLU A 205 -21.79 -6.35 9.21
#